data_AF-A0A8T7BIH3-F1
#
_entry.id   AF-A0A8T7BIH3-F1
#
_cell.length_a   1.000
_cell.length_b   1.000
_cell.length_c   1.000
_cell.angle_alpha   90.00
_cell.angle_beta   90.00
_cell.angle_gamma   90.00
#
_symmetry.space_group_name_H-M   'P 1'
#
loop_
_entity.id
_entity.type
_entity.pdbx_description
1 polymer ?
#
loop_
_entity_poly.entity_id
_entity_poly.type
_entity_poly.pdbx_seq_one_letter_code
_entity_poly.pdbx_strand_id
1 'polypeptide(L)'
;MSTAHAAVTASVDVTSVSVGGGGDVFVRASGAFVNPNNCTNGSRYLLPRDHGAKKELLAILLTASASGMQVVLGVLNTSCTTIGGQTYATIFNIEVK
;
A
#
# COMPACT_ATOMS: atom_id res chain seq x y z
N MET A 1 23.34 8.18 -9.66
CA MET A 1 23.35 7.05 -8.73
C MET A 1 21.97 6.99 -8.10
N SER A 2 21.12 6.03 -8.51
CA SER A 2 19.78 5.88 -7.93
C SER A 2 19.94 5.24 -6.56
N THR A 3 19.66 5.98 -5.50
CA THR A 3 19.53 5.40 -4.15
C THR A 3 18.37 4.42 -4.21
N ALA A 4 18.67 3.12 -4.27
CA ALA A 4 17.67 2.09 -4.08
C ALA A 4 17.04 2.34 -2.71
N HIS A 5 15.81 2.86 -2.69
CA HIS A 5 15.06 2.94 -1.46
C HIS A 5 14.85 1.51 -0.99
N ALA A 6 15.31 1.19 0.23
CA ALA A 6 15.10 -0.12 0.81
C ALA A 6 13.58 -0.39 0.80
N ALA A 7 13.16 -1.43 0.10
CA ALA A 7 11.78 -1.86 0.04
C ALA A 7 11.58 -3.01 1.02
N VAL A 8 10.43 -3.04 1.66
CA VAL A 8 10.01 -4.18 2.48
C VAL A 8 8.71 -4.72 1.90
N THR A 9 8.61 -6.04 1.81
CA THR A 9 7.50 -6.72 1.16
C THR A 9 6.80 -7.67 2.12
N ALA A 10 5.48 -7.81 2.03
CA ALA A 10 4.77 -8.93 2.63
C ALA A 10 3.60 -9.39 1.77
N SER A 11 3.28 -10.66 1.93
CA SER A 11 2.09 -11.26 1.35
C SER A 11 0.87 -10.98 2.24
N VAL A 12 -0.13 -10.33 1.67
CA VAL A 12 -1.33 -9.88 2.38
C VAL A 12 -2.58 -10.20 1.60
N ASP A 13 -3.69 -10.29 2.32
CA ASP A 13 -5.02 -10.32 1.72
C ASP A 13 -5.61 -8.91 1.75
N VAL A 14 -6.06 -8.39 0.62
CA VAL A 14 -6.63 -7.03 0.52
C VAL A 14 -8.07 -7.06 1.03
N THR A 15 -8.33 -6.48 2.20
CA THR A 15 -9.65 -6.52 2.85
C THR A 15 -10.54 -5.35 2.48
N SER A 16 -9.95 -4.19 2.16
CA SER A 16 -10.72 -3.05 1.66
C SER A 16 -9.85 -2.07 0.89
N VAL A 17 -10.41 -1.46 -0.14
CA VAL A 17 -9.81 -0.36 -0.89
C VAL A 17 -10.78 0.82 -0.88
N SER A 18 -10.32 2.01 -0.50
CA SER A 18 -11.13 3.23 -0.53
C SER A 18 -10.36 4.41 -1.12
N VAL A 19 -11.10 5.30 -1.80
CA VAL A 19 -10.54 6.51 -2.40
C VAL A 19 -10.93 7.70 -1.53
N GLY A 20 -9.95 8.44 -1.03
CA GLY A 20 -10.17 9.68 -0.28
C GLY A 20 -10.53 10.85 -1.19
N GLY A 21 -11.11 11.90 -0.60
CA GLY A 21 -11.51 13.13 -1.32
C GLY A 21 -10.37 13.87 -2.03
N GLY A 22 -9.11 13.54 -1.72
CA GLY A 22 -7.91 14.06 -2.40
C GLY A 22 -7.38 13.21 -3.56
N GLY A 23 -8.01 12.05 -3.86
CA GLY A 23 -7.56 11.12 -4.89
C GLY A 23 -6.49 10.12 -4.43
N ASP A 24 -6.17 10.14 -3.13
CA ASP A 24 -5.36 9.15 -2.43
C ASP A 24 -6.16 7.86 -2.24
N VAL A 25 -5.48 6.72 -2.37
CA VAL A 25 -6.10 5.39 -2.20
C VAL A 25 -5.61 4.79 -0.90
N PHE A 26 -6.55 4.42 -0.03
CA PHE A 26 -6.28 3.74 1.22
C PHE A 26 -6.57 2.25 1.06
N VAL A 27 -5.61 1.42 1.43
CA VAL A 27 -5.69 -0.02 1.34
C VAL A 27 -5.63 -0.59 2.74
N ARG A 28 -6.59 -1.43 3.09
CA ARG A 28 -6.54 -2.25 4.30
C ARG A 28 -6.22 -3.67 3.91
N ALA A 29 -5.34 -4.31 4.67
CA ALA A 29 -4.95 -5.69 4.43
C ALA A 29 -4.98 -6.53 5.70
N SER A 30 -4.99 -7.85 5.57
CA SER A 30 -4.83 -8.81 6.66
C SER A 30 -3.66 -9.76 6.38
N GLY A 31 -3.27 -10.55 7.39
CA GLY A 31 -2.13 -11.47 7.30
C GLY A 31 -0.82 -10.82 7.73
N ALA A 32 0.28 -11.19 7.05
CA ALA A 32 1.61 -10.66 7.33
C ALA A 32 1.68 -9.20 6.88
N PHE A 33 1.74 -8.25 7.81
CA PHE A 33 1.81 -6.84 7.46
C PHE A 33 3.23 -6.30 7.54
N VAL A 34 3.52 -5.30 6.71
CA VAL A 34 4.78 -4.56 6.74
C VAL A 34 4.50 -3.20 7.34
N ASN A 35 5.20 -2.87 8.43
CA ASN A 35 5.13 -1.56 9.04
C ASN A 35 6.55 -1.01 9.21
N PRO A 36 7.20 -0.62 8.09
CA PRO A 36 8.55 -0.12 8.18
C PRO A 36 8.54 1.19 8.94
N ASN A 37 9.56 1.41 9.78
CA ASN A 37 9.69 2.62 10.62
C ASN A 37 8.46 2.95 11.48
N ASN A 38 7.62 1.96 11.79
CA ASN A 38 6.39 2.14 12.53
C ASN A 38 5.47 3.22 11.93
N CYS A 39 5.48 3.36 10.59
CA CYS A 39 4.68 4.35 9.86
C CYS A 39 3.18 4.24 10.15
N THR A 40 2.65 3.08 10.47
CA THR A 40 1.21 2.85 10.56
C THR A 40 0.81 2.17 11.84
N ASN A 41 -0.26 2.66 12.46
CA ASN A 41 -0.99 1.91 13.46
C ASN A 41 -1.86 0.84 12.76
N GLY A 42 -1.23 -0.29 12.44
CA GLY A 42 -1.88 -1.48 11.89
C GLY A 42 -1.78 -1.63 10.37
N SER A 43 -2.68 -2.42 9.80
CA SER A 43 -2.58 -2.92 8.42
C SER A 43 -3.19 -1.97 7.37
N ARG A 44 -2.80 -0.68 7.40
CA ARG A 44 -3.32 0.35 6.48
C ARG A 44 -2.20 0.95 5.65
N TYR A 45 -2.36 0.94 4.34
CA TYR A 45 -1.37 1.43 3.40
C TYR A 45 -1.96 2.54 2.55
N LEU A 46 -1.08 3.37 2.01
CA LEU A 46 -1.42 4.47 1.13
C LEU A 46 -0.82 4.22 -0.25
N LEU A 47 -1.64 4.35 -1.28
CA LEU A 47 -1.19 4.57 -2.65
C LEU A 47 -1.46 6.05 -2.98
N PRO A 48 -0.42 6.90 -3.06
CA PRO A 48 -0.57 8.34 -3.20
C PRO A 48 -1.25 8.73 -4.50
N ARG A 49 -1.98 9.85 -4.48
CA ARG A 49 -2.70 10.36 -5.65
C ARG A 49 -1.80 10.56 -6.88
N ASP A 50 -0.53 10.89 -6.69
CA ASP A 50 0.43 11.24 -7.74
C ASP A 50 1.35 10.05 -8.12
N HIS A 51 1.06 8.84 -7.63
CA HIS A 51 1.84 7.67 -7.96
C HIS A 51 1.75 7.35 -9.46
N GLY A 52 2.88 7.21 -10.15
CA GLY A 52 2.93 7.06 -11.61
C GLY A 52 2.16 5.84 -12.14
N ALA A 53 2.19 4.73 -11.40
CA ALA A 53 1.45 3.50 -11.70
C ALA A 53 0.11 3.37 -10.94
N LYS A 54 -0.48 4.47 -10.46
CA LYS A 54 -1.65 4.42 -9.55
C LYS A 54 -2.81 3.61 -10.14
N LYS A 55 -3.10 3.77 -11.44
CA LYS A 55 -4.27 3.14 -12.07
C LYS A 55 -4.11 1.62 -12.13
N GLU A 56 -2.92 1.16 -12.51
CA GLU A 56 -2.55 -0.24 -12.60
C GLU A 56 -2.56 -0.90 -11.22
N LEU A 57 -1.92 -0.26 -10.23
CA LEU A 57 -1.88 -0.76 -8.86
C LEU A 57 -3.27 -0.77 -8.21
N LEU A 58 -4.09 0.27 -8.43
CA LEU A 58 -5.47 0.31 -7.96
C LEU A 58 -6.30 -0.82 -8.57
N ALA A 59 -6.15 -1.10 -9.86
CA ALA A 59 -6.86 -2.20 -10.51
C ALA A 59 -6.49 -3.55 -9.88
N ILE A 60 -5.19 -3.81 -9.65
CA ILE A 60 -4.72 -5.03 -8.98
C ILE A 60 -5.33 -5.16 -7.59
N LEU A 61 -5.32 -4.08 -6.79
CA LEU A 61 -5.88 -4.08 -5.44
C LEU A 61 -7.37 -4.38 -5.41
N LEU A 62 -8.13 -3.77 -6.32
CA LEU A 62 -9.58 -4.00 -6.44
C LEU A 62 -9.87 -5.43 -6.87
N THR A 63 -9.13 -5.94 -7.87
CA THR A 63 -9.27 -7.33 -8.32
C THR A 63 -8.92 -8.30 -7.20
N ALA A 64 -7.81 -8.09 -6.49
CA ALA A 64 -7.40 -8.94 -5.38
C ALA A 64 -8.44 -8.94 -4.25
N SER A 65 -8.97 -7.77 -3.90
CA SER A 65 -10.01 -7.64 -2.87
C SER A 65 -11.31 -8.35 -3.28
N ALA A 66 -11.72 -8.25 -4.55
CA ALA A 66 -12.94 -8.88 -5.05
C ALA A 66 -12.83 -10.40 -5.21
N SER A 67 -11.63 -10.90 -5.52
CA SER A 67 -11.37 -12.33 -5.77
C SER A 67 -10.85 -13.10 -4.55
N GLY A 68 -10.52 -12.40 -3.46
CA GLY A 68 -9.85 -13.01 -2.30
C GLY A 68 -8.41 -13.46 -2.61
N MET A 69 -7.78 -12.91 -3.65
CA MET A 69 -6.40 -13.24 -4.00
C MET A 69 -5.42 -12.55 -3.05
N GLN A 70 -4.35 -13.28 -2.71
CA GLN A 70 -3.23 -12.74 -1.97
C GLN A 70 -2.33 -11.94 -2.92
N VAL A 71 -1.84 -10.79 -2.45
CA VAL A 71 -0.86 -9.97 -3.17
C VAL A 71 0.38 -9.78 -2.32
N VAL A 72 1.51 -9.55 -2.97
CA VAL A 72 2.72 -9.06 -2.32
C VAL A 72 2.72 -7.54 -2.43
N LEU A 73 2.60 -6.85 -1.30
CA LEU A 73 2.75 -5.40 -1.26
C LEU A 73 4.21 -5.04 -1.06
N GLY A 74 4.76 -4.21 -1.95
CA GLY A 74 6.00 -3.49 -1.74
C GLY A 74 5.74 -2.12 -1.12
N VAL A 75 6.30 -1.89 0.06
CA VAL A 75 6.31 -0.59 0.74
C VAL A 75 7.72 -0.04 0.87
N LEU A 76 7.87 1.27 0.68
CA LEU A 76 9.16 1.95 0.86
C LEU A 76 9.46 2.03 2.35
N ASN A 77 10.66 1.61 2.74
CA ASN A 77 11.03 1.57 4.16
C ASN A 77 10.95 2.95 4.80
N THR A 78 11.38 4.01 4.09
CA THR A 78 11.48 5.37 4.63
C THR A 78 10.28 6.28 4.36
N SER A 79 9.23 5.82 3.66
CA SER A 79 8.14 6.70 3.20
C SER A 79 6.87 6.51 4.00
N CYS A 80 6.80 7.19 5.14
CA CYS A 80 5.58 7.40 5.89
C CYS A 80 4.87 8.66 5.39
N THR A 81 3.57 8.59 5.11
CA THR A 81 2.76 9.75 4.73
C THR A 81 1.67 9.98 5.76
N THR A 82 1.55 11.20 6.29
CA THR A 82 0.51 11.55 7.26
C THR A 82 -0.64 12.29 6.58
N ILE A 83 -1.86 11.74 6.69
CA ILE A 83 -3.10 12.32 6.15
C ILE A 83 -4.17 12.29 7.24
N GLY A 84 -4.79 13.44 7.52
CA GLY A 84 -5.85 13.53 8.53
C GLY A 84 -5.41 13.10 9.94
N GLY A 85 -4.15 13.34 10.29
CA GLY A 85 -3.57 12.95 11.59
C GLY A 85 -3.21 11.47 11.72
N GLN A 86 -3.33 10.68 10.64
CA GLN A 86 -2.97 9.26 10.60
C GLN A 86 -1.77 9.06 9.68
N THR A 87 -0.82 8.24 10.09
CA THR A 87 0.38 7.95 9.30
C THR A 87 0.24 6.59 8.60
N TYR A 88 0.65 6.55 7.33
CA TYR A 88 0.50 5.40 6.44
C TYR A 88 1.83 5.03 5.80
N ALA A 89 2.12 3.74 5.68
CA ALA A 89 3.19 3.24 4.82
C ALA A 89 2.78 3.38 3.35
N THR A 90 3.72 3.85 2.52
CA THR A 90 3.46 4.14 1.11
C THR A 90 3.74 2.92 0.24
N ILE A 91 2.73 2.44 -0.48
CA ILE A 91 2.86 1.39 -1.49
C ILE A 91 3.61 1.96 -2.69
N PHE A 92 4.61 1.23 -3.18
CA PHE A 92 5.32 1.56 -4.42
C PHE A 92 5.21 0.47 -5.48
N ASN A 93 4.95 -0.79 -5.08
CA ASN A 93 4.79 -1.91 -6.00
C ASN A 93 3.80 -2.94 -5.46
N ILE A 94 3.17 -3.71 -6.35
CA ILE A 94 2.28 -4.81 -6.01
C ILE A 94 2.52 -5.95 -6.99
N GLU A 95 2.66 -7.17 -6.46
CA GLU A 95 2.75 -8.39 -7.26
C GLU A 95 1.60 -9.32 -6.90
N VAL A 96 1.04 -9.99 -7.90
CA VAL A 96 -0.03 -10.98 -7.72
C VAL A 96 0.61 -12.34 -7.47
N LYS A 97 0.08 -13.10 -6.49
CA LYS A 97 0.47 -14.49 -6.29
C LYS A 97 -0.39 -15.46 -7.10
#